data_AF-A0A291DMB3-F1
#
_entry.id   AF-A0A291DMB3-F1
#
_cell.length_a   1.000
_cell.length_b   1.000
_cell.length_c   1.000
_cell.angle_alpha   90.00
_cell.angle_beta   90.00
_cell.angle_gamma   90.00
#
_symmetry.space_group_name_H-M   'P 1'
#
loop_
_entity.id
_entity.type
_entity.pdbx_description
1 polymer ?
#
loop_
_entity_poly.entity_id
_entity_poly.type
_entity_poly.pdbx_seq_one_letter_code
_entity_poly.pdbx_strand_id
1 'polypeptide(L)'
;MNLKTIQSAEEYLNFFDEEFIHSSCSSEDPKIFNFYLSLRQRFLNIYNDSDNSFFKKMSLLLDIDAQLQILKELYNLKKSALNEYTQEEIIQLTVKDKTCFYRELTGIQLNQKAPWSLIYLSEAQ
;
A
#
# COMPACT_ATOMS: atom_id res chain seq x y z
N MET A 1 13.70 2.02 10.04
CA MET A 1 14.12 2.78 8.85
C MET A 1 13.95 4.27 9.13
N ASN A 2 14.92 5.12 8.79
CA ASN A 2 14.76 6.57 8.90
C ASN A 2 14.18 7.09 7.58
N LEU A 3 12.93 7.58 7.60
CA LEU A 3 12.25 8.04 6.38
C LEU A 3 12.99 9.21 5.69
N LYS A 4 13.79 9.98 6.44
CA LYS A 4 14.53 11.13 5.90
C LYS A 4 15.73 10.74 5.03
N THR A 5 16.13 9.47 5.02
CA THR A 5 17.30 8.99 4.29
C THR A 5 16.96 8.17 3.06
N ILE A 6 15.67 7.97 2.76
CA ILE A 6 15.22 7.23 1.57
C ILE A 6 15.52 8.06 0.32
N GLN A 7 16.20 7.46 -0.64
CA GLN A 7 16.62 8.11 -1.89
C GLN A 7 16.02 7.46 -3.14
N SER A 8 15.43 6.26 -3.03
CA SER A 8 14.85 5.55 -4.17
C SER A 8 13.54 4.83 -3.83
N ALA A 9 12.80 4.46 -4.88
CA ALA A 9 11.60 3.66 -4.74
C ALA A 9 11.91 2.25 -4.21
N GLU A 10 13.05 1.69 -4.61
CA GLU A 10 13.55 0.40 -4.14
C GLU A 10 13.84 0.45 -2.63
N GLU A 11 14.50 1.51 -2.14
CA GLU A 11 14.73 1.68 -0.70
C GLU A 11 13.43 1.83 0.08
N TYR A 12 12.43 2.50 -0.49
CA TYR A 12 11.09 2.58 0.09
C TYR A 12 10.44 1.19 0.19
N LEU A 13 10.45 0.45 -0.92
CA LEU A 13 9.82 -0.86 -1.03
C LEU A 13 10.52 -1.95 -0.21
N ASN A 14 11.81 -1.80 0.07
CA ASN A 14 12.55 -2.73 0.93
C ASN A 14 11.87 -2.92 2.30
N PHE A 15 11.22 -1.88 2.83
CA PHE A 15 10.44 -1.99 4.07
C PHE A 15 9.34 -3.07 3.99
N PHE A 16 8.70 -3.22 2.84
CA PHE A 16 7.69 -4.23 2.59
C PHE A 16 8.31 -5.55 2.10
N ASP A 17 9.41 -5.50 1.34
CA ASP A 17 10.13 -6.69 0.88
C ASP A 17 10.58 -7.58 2.06
N GLU A 18 10.93 -7.00 3.21
CA GLU A 18 11.22 -7.77 4.43
C GLU A 18 10.04 -8.68 4.87
N GLU A 19 8.81 -8.20 4.76
CA GLU A 19 7.63 -8.96 5.19
C GLU A 19 7.15 -9.95 4.12
N PHE A 20 7.34 -9.66 2.84
CA PHE A 20 6.75 -10.45 1.75
C PHE A 20 7.76 -11.24 0.90
N ILE A 21 8.94 -10.69 0.62
CA ILE A 21 9.98 -11.35 -0.20
C ILE A 21 10.96 -12.13 0.68
N HIS A 22 11.38 -11.55 1.80
CA HIS A 22 12.39 -12.15 2.68
C HIS A 22 11.79 -13.02 3.79
N SER A 23 10.49 -13.34 3.70
CA SER A 23 9.76 -14.21 4.61
C SER A 23 9.24 -15.49 3.91
N SER A 24 8.56 -16.34 4.68
CA SER A 24 7.85 -17.53 4.19
C SER A 24 6.58 -17.24 3.38
N CYS A 25 6.22 -15.96 3.16
CA CYS A 25 4.98 -15.57 2.47
C CYS A 25 4.82 -16.23 1.10
N SER A 26 5.91 -16.39 0.34
CA SER A 26 5.86 -17.01 -1.00
C SER A 26 5.38 -18.46 -0.97
N SER A 27 5.69 -19.22 0.08
CA SER A 27 5.29 -20.61 0.26
C SER A 27 3.99 -20.79 1.03
N GLU A 28 3.76 -19.95 2.05
CA GLU A 28 2.59 -20.07 2.95
C GLU A 28 1.37 -19.37 2.38
N ASP A 29 1.56 -18.19 1.78
CA ASP A 29 0.49 -17.33 1.29
C ASP A 29 0.74 -16.83 -0.14
N PRO A 30 0.78 -17.73 -1.14
CA PRO A 30 1.22 -17.42 -2.50
C PRO A 30 0.34 -16.38 -3.23
N LYS A 31 -0.96 -16.25 -2.90
CA LYS A 31 -1.82 -15.25 -3.53
C LYS A 31 -1.52 -13.85 -2.99
N ILE A 32 -1.27 -13.73 -1.68
CA ILE A 32 -0.79 -12.48 -1.07
C ILE A 32 0.55 -12.09 -1.66
N PHE A 33 1.48 -13.04 -1.77
CA PHE A 33 2.79 -12.81 -2.35
C PHE A 33 2.70 -12.28 -3.78
N ASN A 34 1.93 -12.95 -4.64
CA ASN A 34 1.74 -12.52 -6.03
C ASN A 34 1.05 -11.15 -6.13
N PHE A 35 0.07 -10.89 -5.26
CA PHE A 35 -0.58 -9.59 -5.19
C PHE A 35 0.41 -8.49 -4.77
N TYR A 36 1.23 -8.73 -3.74
CA TYR A 36 2.31 -7.83 -3.34
C TYR A 36 3.27 -7.53 -4.49
N LEU A 37 3.76 -8.56 -5.21
CA LEU A 37 4.64 -8.36 -6.36
C LEU A 37 4.00 -7.48 -7.44
N SER A 38 2.69 -7.62 -7.65
CA SER A 38 1.96 -6.77 -8.60
C SER A 38 1.92 -5.30 -8.15
N LEU A 39 1.72 -5.03 -6.86
CA LEU A 39 1.75 -3.68 -6.30
C LEU A 39 3.15 -3.07 -6.39
N ARG A 40 4.17 -3.84 -5.99
CA ARG A 40 5.58 -3.47 -6.07
C ARG A 40 5.98 -3.08 -7.49
N GLN A 41 5.64 -3.91 -8.48
CA GLN A 41 5.94 -3.63 -9.88
C GLN A 41 5.21 -2.37 -10.38
N ARG A 42 3.93 -2.20 -10.03
CA ARG A 42 3.17 -1.00 -10.39
C ARG A 42 3.78 0.26 -9.77
N PHE A 43 4.22 0.19 -8.51
CA PHE A 43 4.89 1.31 -7.84
C PHE A 43 6.15 1.74 -8.60
N LEU A 44 7.04 0.79 -8.92
CA LEU A 44 8.26 1.05 -9.67
C LEU A 44 7.98 1.62 -11.07
N ASN A 45 6.98 1.07 -11.77
CA ASN A 45 6.59 1.57 -13.08
C ASN A 45 6.15 3.05 -13.01
N ILE A 46 5.29 3.39 -12.05
CA ILE A 46 4.80 4.77 -11.87
C ILE A 46 5.94 5.71 -11.45
N TYR A 47 6.82 5.26 -10.55
CA TYR A 47 7.95 6.06 -10.09
C TYR A 47 8.89 6.42 -11.24
N ASN A 48 9.20 5.44 -12.09
CA ASN A 48 10.14 5.59 -13.22
C ASN A 48 9.50 6.21 -14.48
N ASP A 49 8.17 6.34 -14.54
CA ASP A 49 7.46 6.96 -15.67
C ASP A 49 7.78 8.47 -15.76
N SER A 50 8.52 8.87 -16.80
CA SER A 50 8.90 10.27 -17.05
C SER A 50 7.75 11.14 -17.55
N ASP A 51 6.68 10.53 -18.06
CA ASP A 51 5.64 11.22 -18.81
C ASP A 51 4.52 11.74 -17.89
N ASN A 52 4.42 11.19 -16.67
CA ASN A 52 3.47 11.65 -15.67
C ASN A 52 3.95 12.91 -14.95
N SER A 53 3.09 13.93 -14.90
CA SER A 53 3.31 15.10 -14.04
C SER A 53 3.48 14.67 -12.58
N PHE A 54 4.23 15.48 -11.82
CA PHE A 54 4.52 15.23 -10.40
C PHE A 54 3.25 14.87 -9.59
N PHE A 55 2.19 15.68 -9.69
CA PHE A 55 0.96 15.46 -8.90
C PHE A 55 0.21 14.19 -9.31
N LYS A 56 0.18 13.86 -10.60
CA LYS A 56 -0.42 12.62 -11.07
C LYS A 56 0.37 11.40 -10.58
N LYS A 57 1.71 11.48 -10.65
CA LYS A 57 2.59 10.43 -10.11
C LYS A 57 2.37 10.26 -8.60
N MET A 58 2.36 11.35 -7.85
CA MET A 58 2.11 11.34 -6.40
C MET A 58 0.76 10.70 -6.05
N SER A 59 -0.31 11.10 -6.74
CA SER A 59 -1.66 10.52 -6.55
C SER A 59 -1.65 8.99 -6.74
N LEU A 60 -1.04 8.50 -7.82
CA LEU A 60 -0.97 7.06 -8.11
C LEU A 60 -0.07 6.30 -7.11
N LEU A 61 1.04 6.90 -6.67
CA LEU A 61 1.92 6.29 -5.68
C LEU A 61 1.23 6.21 -4.31
N LEU A 62 0.47 7.22 -3.91
CA LEU A 62 -0.31 7.22 -2.67
C LEU A 62 -1.43 6.16 -2.70
N ASP A 63 -2.07 5.92 -3.86
CA ASP A 63 -3.04 4.82 -4.01
C ASP A 63 -2.38 3.45 -3.77
N ILE A 64 -1.17 3.24 -4.28
CA ILE A 64 -0.43 2.00 -4.08
C ILE A 64 0.11 1.91 -2.66
N ASP A 65 0.61 3.00 -2.09
CA ASP A 65 1.06 3.04 -0.70
C ASP A 65 -0.07 2.63 0.26
N ALA A 66 -1.26 3.20 0.12
CA ALA A 66 -2.42 2.80 0.91
C ALA A 66 -2.69 1.28 0.81
N GLN A 67 -2.61 0.70 -0.39
CA GLN A 67 -2.75 -0.75 -0.58
C GLN A 67 -1.62 -1.53 0.11
N LEU A 68 -0.36 -1.08 0.00
CA LEU A 68 0.77 -1.74 0.65
C LEU A 68 0.65 -1.73 2.18
N GLN A 69 0.20 -0.62 2.76
CA GLN A 69 0.00 -0.49 4.21
C GLN A 69 -1.13 -1.40 4.70
N ILE A 70 -2.29 -1.38 4.05
CA ILE A 70 -3.43 -2.23 4.41
C ILE A 70 -3.05 -3.71 4.26
N LEU A 71 -2.40 -4.09 3.15
CA LEU A 71 -1.97 -5.46 2.93
C LEU A 71 -1.06 -5.96 4.06
N LYS A 72 -0.08 -5.15 4.44
CA LYS A 72 0.87 -5.47 5.51
C LYS A 72 0.17 -5.62 6.86
N GLU A 73 -0.76 -4.73 7.18
CA GLU A 73 -1.50 -4.78 8.44
C GLU A 73 -2.38 -6.03 8.52
N LEU A 74 -3.19 -6.29 7.49
CA LEU A 74 -4.07 -7.46 7.43
C LEU A 74 -3.28 -8.77 7.45
N TYR A 75 -2.15 -8.83 6.74
CA TYR A 75 -1.28 -10.00 6.74
C TYR A 75 -0.68 -10.25 8.13
N ASN A 76 -0.27 -9.21 8.85
CA ASN A 76 0.23 -9.34 10.21
C ASN A 76 -0.86 -9.82 11.20
N LEU A 77 -2.11 -9.38 11.02
CA LEU A 77 -3.25 -9.88 11.78
C LEU A 77 -3.53 -11.37 11.52
N LYS A 78 -3.39 -11.81 10.27
CA LYS A 78 -3.47 -13.23 9.90
C LYS A 78 -2.37 -14.05 10.57
N LYS A 79 -1.10 -13.62 10.48
CA LYS A 79 0.06 -14.33 11.07
C LYS A 79 -0.02 -14.43 12.58
N SER A 80 -0.55 -13.40 13.24
CA SER A 80 -0.75 -13.40 14.70
C SER A 80 -1.93 -14.24 15.17
N ALA A 81 -2.64 -14.91 14.26
CA ALA A 81 -3.88 -15.64 14.51
C ALA A 81 -4.96 -14.78 15.20
N LEU A 82 -4.84 -13.46 15.10
CA LEU A 82 -5.84 -12.51 15.60
C LEU A 82 -7.02 -12.39 14.64
N ASN A 83 -6.88 -12.90 13.41
CA ASN A 83 -7.95 -12.97 12.43
C ASN A 83 -7.81 -14.19 11.51
N GLU A 84 -8.94 -14.73 11.06
CA GLU A 84 -9.04 -15.93 10.21
C GLU A 84 -9.18 -15.59 8.72
N TYR A 85 -8.90 -14.34 8.30
CA TYR A 85 -9.04 -13.94 6.91
C TYR A 85 -8.29 -14.87 5.95
N THR A 86 -9.00 -15.27 4.90
CA THR A 86 -8.45 -15.90 3.71
C THR A 86 -7.57 -14.92 2.94
N GLN A 87 -6.70 -15.44 2.08
CA GLN A 87 -5.84 -14.59 1.25
C GLN A 87 -6.68 -13.70 0.32
N GLU A 88 -7.79 -14.22 -0.21
CA GLU A 88 -8.74 -13.50 -1.05
C GLU A 88 -9.40 -12.34 -0.31
N GLU A 89 -9.86 -12.56 0.93
CA GLU A 89 -10.48 -11.52 1.74
C GLU A 89 -9.50 -10.39 2.02
N ILE A 90 -8.25 -10.72 2.36
CA ILE A 90 -7.19 -9.73 2.56
C ILE A 90 -6.98 -8.88 1.30
N ILE A 91 -6.90 -9.52 0.13
CA ILE A 91 -6.73 -8.81 -1.15
C ILE A 91 -7.95 -7.93 -1.45
N GLN A 92 -9.16 -8.43 -1.25
CA GLN A 92 -10.40 -7.67 -1.50
C GLN A 92 -10.51 -6.46 -0.58
N LEU A 93 -10.24 -6.63 0.72
CA LEU A 93 -10.22 -5.54 1.69
C LEU A 93 -9.16 -4.50 1.32
N THR A 94 -7.96 -4.94 0.96
CA THR A 94 -6.87 -4.05 0.52
C THR A 94 -7.29 -3.17 -0.67
N VAL A 95 -7.95 -3.76 -1.68
CA VAL A 95 -8.38 -3.02 -2.87
C VAL A 95 -9.54 -2.08 -2.58
N LYS A 96 -10.46 -2.48 -1.70
CA LYS A 96 -11.67 -1.72 -1.35
C LYS A 96 -11.35 -0.52 -0.44
N ASP A 97 -10.53 -0.75 0.58
CA ASP A 97 -10.38 0.19 1.70
C ASP A 97 -9.24 1.19 1.47
N LYS A 98 -8.45 1.04 0.40
CA LYS A 98 -7.40 2.00 0.03
C LYS A 98 -7.87 3.46 -0.07
N THR A 99 -9.14 3.67 -0.43
CA THR A 99 -9.73 5.00 -0.62
C THR A 99 -10.04 5.71 0.71
N CYS A 100 -10.12 4.98 1.82
CA CYS A 100 -10.37 5.53 3.15
C CYS A 100 -9.13 5.54 4.04
N PHE A 101 -8.05 4.86 3.66
CA PHE A 101 -6.85 4.68 4.47
C PHE A 101 -6.32 5.99 5.11
N TYR A 102 -6.03 7.01 4.31
CA TYR A 102 -5.48 8.27 4.84
C TYR A 102 -6.47 9.08 5.68
N ARG A 103 -7.79 8.88 5.46
CA ARG A 103 -8.82 9.47 6.32
C ARG A 103 -8.83 8.82 7.68
N GLU A 104 -8.76 7.50 7.73
CA GLU A 104 -8.72 6.75 8.98
C GLU A 104 -7.48 7.10 9.79
N LEU A 105 -6.31 7.19 9.14
CA LEU A 105 -5.06 7.63 9.78
C LEU A 105 -5.14 9.03 10.41
N THR A 106 -6.01 9.89 9.88
CA THR A 106 -6.15 11.29 10.31
C THR A 106 -7.42 11.54 11.12
N GLY A 107 -8.22 10.50 11.40
CA GLY A 107 -9.47 10.61 12.15
C GLY A 107 -10.60 11.31 11.40
N ILE A 108 -10.51 11.41 10.07
CA ILE A 108 -11.51 12.05 9.21
C ILE A 108 -12.57 11.03 8.81
N GLN A 109 -13.83 11.42 8.91
CA GLN A 109 -14.95 10.57 8.52
C GLN A 109 -15.15 10.57 6.99
N LEU A 110 -15.73 9.48 6.46
CA LEU A 110 -16.03 9.35 5.02
C LEU A 110 -17.08 10.35 4.51
N ASN A 111 -17.96 10.82 5.40
CA ASN A 111 -18.96 11.83 5.07
C ASN A 111 -18.39 13.27 5.05
N GLN A 112 -17.12 13.46 5.44
CA GLN A 112 -16.46 14.75 5.44
C GLN A 112 -15.69 14.96 4.13
N LYS A 113 -15.60 16.22 3.68
CA LYS A 113 -14.76 16.55 2.53
C LYS A 113 -13.28 16.31 2.89
N ALA A 114 -12.51 15.72 1.98
CA ALA A 114 -11.06 15.61 2.16
C ALA A 114 -10.45 17.01 2.36
N PRO A 115 -9.53 17.18 3.32
CA PRO A 115 -8.71 18.38 3.40
C PRO A 115 -7.88 18.56 2.13
N TRP A 116 -7.54 19.81 1.84
CA TRP A 116 -6.63 20.13 0.73
C TRP A 116 -5.18 19.86 1.13
N SER A 117 -4.72 18.61 0.99
CA SER A 117 -3.37 18.17 1.35
C SER A 117 -2.87 17.08 0.39
N LEU A 118 -1.54 16.96 0.25
CA LEU A 118 -0.89 16.01 -0.65
C LEU A 118 -1.30 14.55 -0.38
N ILE A 119 -1.49 14.18 0.89
CA ILE A 119 -1.83 12.80 1.28
C ILE A 119 -3.20 12.34 0.76
N TYR A 120 -4.10 13.27 0.42
CA TYR A 120 -5.43 12.95 -0.12
C TYR A 120 -5.49 13.00 -1.64
N LEU A 121 -4.35 13.14 -2.33
CA LEU A 121 -4.32 13.18 -3.80
C LEU A 121 -4.77 11.86 -4.43
N SER A 122 -4.66 10.73 -3.72
CA SER A 122 -5.17 9.43 -4.16
C SER A 122 -6.70 9.32 -4.10
N GLU A 123 -7.37 10.24 -3.39
CA GLU A 123 -8.84 10.30 -3.30
C GLU A 123 -9.46 11.29 -4.28
N ALA A 124 -8.63 12.10 -4.94
CA ALA A 124 -9.08 13.15 -5.82
C ALA A 124 -9.47 12.58 -7.20
N GLN A 125 -10.79 12.48 -7.39
CA GLN A 125 -11.57 12.15 -8.61
C GLN A 125 -11.99 10.69 -8.78
#